data_AF-A0A2V6GS99-F1
#
_entry.id   AF-A0A2V6GS99-F1
#
_cell.length_a   1.000
_cell.length_b   1.000
_cell.length_c   1.000
_cell.angle_alpha   90.00
_cell.angle_beta   90.00
_cell.angle_gamma   90.00
#
_symmetry.space_group_name_H-M   'P 1'
#
loop_
_entity.id
_entity.type
_entity.pdbx_description
1 polymer ?
#
loop_
_entity_poly.entity_id
_entity_poly.type
_entity_poly.pdbx_seq_one_letter_code
_entity_poly.pdbx_strand_id
1 'polypeptide(L)'
;MKNGYERFVRPFLFSLEPEAAHDLTTALLRGASYVNPALHALKVFQPPPKPRTLFGLNFPNPIGLAAGFDKNGVALRAWEALGFGFIEIGTVTAKRQPGNPKPRIFRL
;
A
#
# COMPACT_ATOMS: atom_id res chain seq x y z
N MET A 1 23.46 0.84 -8.85
CA MET A 1 23.76 -0.25 -7.89
C MET A 1 22.45 -0.65 -7.21
N LYS A 2 22.19 -1.94 -6.98
CA LYS A 2 20.94 -2.38 -6.34
C LYS A 2 20.85 -1.82 -4.92
N ASN A 3 19.73 -1.20 -4.56
CA ASN A 3 19.52 -0.70 -3.20
C ASN A 3 19.10 -1.83 -2.24
N GLY A 4 18.99 -1.53 -0.94
CA GLY A 4 18.62 -2.53 0.08
C GLY A 4 17.26 -3.21 -0.20
N TYR A 5 16.31 -2.47 -0.77
CA TYR A 5 15.02 -3.01 -1.20
C TYR A 5 15.20 -4.09 -2.29
N GLU A 6 15.97 -3.80 -3.32
CA GLU A 6 16.23 -4.74 -4.42
C GLU A 6 17.08 -5.94 -4.02
N ARG A 7 17.93 -5.80 -3.01
CA ARG A 7 18.85 -6.87 -2.57
C ARG A 7 18.23 -7.82 -1.55
N PHE A 8 17.33 -7.35 -0.70
CA PHE A 8 16.79 -8.14 0.42
C PHE A 8 15.27 -8.24 0.40
N VAL A 9 14.57 -7.10 0.36
CA VAL A 9 13.10 -7.07 0.49
C VAL A 9 12.43 -7.70 -0.71
N ARG A 10 12.81 -7.29 -1.93
CA ARG A 10 12.19 -7.80 -3.16
C ARG A 10 12.42 -9.30 -3.34
N PRO A 11 13.64 -9.87 -3.23
CA PRO A 11 13.84 -11.32 -3.35
C PRO A 11 13.03 -12.12 -2.33
N PHE A 12 12.97 -11.67 -1.08
CA PHE A 12 12.16 -12.30 -0.04
C PHE A 12 10.66 -12.29 -0.37
N LEU A 13 10.11 -11.15 -0.78
CA LEU A 13 8.68 -11.08 -1.18
C LEU A 13 8.39 -11.88 -2.46
N PHE A 14 9.38 -12.05 -3.33
CA PHE A 14 9.25 -12.85 -4.56
C PHE A 14 9.39 -14.35 -4.32
N SER A 15 9.96 -14.78 -3.18
CA SER A 15 9.97 -16.20 -2.80
C SER A 15 8.66 -16.68 -2.15
N LEU A 16 7.73 -15.77 -1.82
CA LEU A 16 6.42 -16.10 -1.25
C LEU A 16 5.36 -16.22 -2.36
N GLU A 17 4.25 -16.91 -2.11
CA GLU A 17 3.07 -16.83 -2.96
C GLU A 17 2.58 -15.37 -3.08
N PRO A 18 2.18 -14.86 -4.26
CA PRO A 18 1.87 -13.44 -4.45
C PRO A 18 0.79 -12.89 -3.50
N GLU A 19 -0.28 -13.65 -3.29
CA GLU A 19 -1.35 -13.26 -2.36
C GLU A 19 -0.87 -13.28 -0.90
N ALA A 20 0.00 -14.23 -0.52
CA ALA A 20 0.59 -14.28 0.82
C ALA A 20 1.57 -13.11 1.06
N ALA A 21 2.37 -12.74 0.05
CA ALA A 21 3.25 -11.58 0.11
C ALA A 21 2.44 -10.30 0.33
N HIS A 22 1.32 -10.14 -0.40
CA HIS A 22 0.41 -9.01 -0.24
C HIS A 22 -0.24 -8.97 1.15
N ASP A 23 -0.75 -10.11 1.64
CA ASP A 23 -1.37 -10.22 2.95
C ASP A 23 -0.36 -9.87 4.07
N LEU A 24 0.88 -10.37 3.96
CA LEU A 24 1.96 -10.06 4.89
C LEU A 24 2.30 -8.56 4.90
N THR A 25 2.52 -7.96 3.72
CA THR A 25 2.82 -6.53 3.61
C THR A 25 1.69 -5.69 4.21
N THR A 26 0.44 -6.02 3.91
CA THR A 26 -0.73 -5.31 4.43
C THR A 26 -0.85 -5.46 5.94
N ALA A 27 -0.58 -6.63 6.50
CA ALA A 27 -0.58 -6.86 7.95
C ALA A 27 0.50 -6.04 8.68
N LEU A 28 1.72 -5.98 8.12
CA LEU A 28 2.81 -5.17 8.67
C LEU A 28 2.48 -3.67 8.66
N LEU A 29 1.91 -3.18 7.56
CA LEU A 29 1.53 -1.77 7.43
C LEU A 29 0.29 -1.41 8.28
N ARG A 30 -0.64 -2.35 8.45
CA ARG A 30 -1.72 -2.23 9.44
C ARG A 30 -1.13 -2.08 10.84
N GLY A 31 -0.18 -2.92 11.24
CA GLY A 31 0.51 -2.80 12.53
C GLY A 31 1.22 -1.45 12.70
N ALA A 32 1.99 -1.04 11.69
CA ALA A 32 2.68 0.24 11.66
C ALA A 32 1.70 1.43 11.80
N SER A 33 0.48 1.31 11.28
CA SER A 33 -0.55 2.35 11.38
C SER A 33 -0.97 2.68 12.82
N TYR A 34 -0.66 1.83 13.80
CA TYR A 34 -0.95 2.06 15.22
C TYR A 34 0.28 2.44 16.04
N VAL A 35 1.46 2.51 15.43
CA VAL A 35 2.73 2.77 16.14
C VAL A 35 3.35 4.06 15.58
N ASN A 36 3.29 5.16 16.34
CA ASN A 36 3.77 6.48 15.88
C ASN A 36 5.24 6.50 15.42
N PRO A 37 6.20 5.85 16.12
CA PRO A 37 7.56 5.75 15.61
C PRO A 37 7.67 5.03 14.26
N ALA A 38 6.84 4.00 14.02
CA ALA A 38 6.81 3.29 12.75
C ALA A 38 6.27 4.19 11.63
N LEU A 39 5.19 4.94 11.88
CA LEU A 39 4.70 5.95 10.93
C LEU A 39 5.75 7.00 10.61
N HIS A 40 6.50 7.48 11.61
CA HIS A 40 7.57 8.44 11.38
C HIS A 40 8.69 7.84 10.51
N ALA A 41 9.07 6.59 10.75
CA ALA A 41 10.06 5.89 9.93
C ALA A 41 9.60 5.75 8.47
N LEU A 42 8.32 5.50 8.21
CA LEU A 42 7.77 5.42 6.85
C LEU A 42 7.86 6.75 6.08
N LYS A 43 7.90 7.90 6.77
CA LYS A 43 7.97 9.21 6.13
C LYS A 43 9.27 9.44 5.34
N VAL A 44 10.31 8.64 5.59
CA VAL A 44 11.55 8.67 4.80
C VAL A 44 11.32 8.40 3.31
N PHE A 45 10.21 7.75 2.96
CA PHE A 45 9.85 7.43 1.58
C PHE A 45 8.98 8.50 0.91
N GLN A 46 8.60 9.57 1.62
CA GLN A 46 7.73 10.60 1.04
C GLN A 46 8.42 11.31 -0.13
N PRO A 47 7.75 11.44 -1.29
CA PRO A 47 8.29 12.20 -2.40
C PRO A 47 8.26 13.70 -2.09
N PRO A 48 9.06 14.52 -2.79
CA PRO A 48 8.93 15.97 -2.74
C PRO A 48 7.49 16.41 -3.06
N PRO A 49 6.97 17.46 -2.39
CA PRO A 49 5.61 17.94 -2.64
C PRO A 49 5.47 18.43 -4.09
N LYS A 50 4.37 18.06 -4.73
CA LYS A 50 4.01 18.49 -6.09
C LYS A 50 2.50 18.70 -6.17
N PRO A 51 1.97 19.72 -5.46
CA PRO A 51 0.55 19.82 -5.20
C PRO A 51 -0.27 19.99 -6.48
N ARG A 52 -1.48 19.42 -6.49
CA ARG A 52 -2.46 19.52 -7.59
C ARG A 52 -3.84 19.76 -7.02
N THR A 53 -4.59 20.66 -7.66
CA THR A 53 -6.01 20.86 -7.36
C THR A 53 -6.82 20.30 -8.51
N LEU A 54 -7.68 19.30 -8.24
CA LEU A 54 -8.54 18.65 -9.23
C LEU A 54 -9.90 18.42 -8.58
N PHE A 55 -10.99 18.69 -9.31
CA PHE A 55 -12.37 18.48 -8.82
C PHE A 55 -12.66 19.17 -7.47
N GLY A 56 -12.03 20.31 -7.19
CA GLY A 56 -12.16 21.03 -5.91
C GLY A 56 -11.36 20.42 -4.74
N LEU A 57 -10.61 19.33 -4.96
CA LEU A 57 -9.76 18.68 -3.97
C LEU A 57 -8.30 19.05 -4.15
N ASN A 58 -7.57 19.17 -3.04
CA ASN A 58 -6.14 19.43 -3.02
C ASN A 58 -5.37 18.15 -2.70
N PHE A 59 -4.51 17.74 -3.63
CA PHE A 59 -3.63 16.59 -3.49
C PHE A 59 -2.20 17.08 -3.24
N PRO A 60 -1.46 16.55 -2.25
CA PRO A 60 -0.10 17.00 -1.94
C PRO A 60 0.91 16.61 -3.04
N ASN A 61 0.60 15.56 -3.80
CA ASN A 61 1.35 15.12 -4.97
C ASN A 61 0.40 14.31 -5.91
N PRO A 62 0.78 14.09 -7.18
CA PRO A 62 -0.11 13.44 -8.16
C PRO A 62 -0.09 11.90 -8.13
N ILE A 63 0.63 11.27 -7.18
CA ILE A 63 0.79 9.81 -7.12
C ILE A 63 -0.23 9.24 -6.13
N GLY A 64 -1.09 8.35 -6.61
CA GLY A 64 -2.08 7.67 -5.78
C GLY A 64 -1.84 6.17 -5.65
N LEU A 65 -2.41 5.59 -4.59
CA LEU A 65 -2.55 4.14 -4.44
C LEU A 65 -3.89 3.71 -5.03
N ALA A 66 -3.87 2.85 -6.06
CA ALA A 66 -5.06 2.39 -6.76
C ALA A 66 -5.90 1.41 -5.94
N ALA A 67 -7.19 1.32 -6.28
CA ALA A 67 -8.11 0.33 -5.73
C ALA A 67 -7.63 -1.11 -5.99
N GLY A 68 -8.15 -2.03 -5.19
CA GLY A 68 -7.77 -3.43 -5.21
C GLY A 68 -6.55 -3.73 -4.34
N PHE A 69 -5.76 -2.72 -3.95
CA PHE A 69 -4.64 -2.89 -3.02
C PHE A 69 -5.13 -3.02 -1.57
N ASP A 70 -5.65 -1.95 -0.96
CA ASP A 70 -6.21 -2.01 0.40
C ASP A 70 -7.75 -2.09 0.34
N LYS A 71 -8.25 -3.30 0.07
CA LYS A 71 -9.69 -3.53 -0.14
C LYS A 71 -10.56 -3.18 1.07
N ASN A 72 -9.98 -3.25 2.27
CA ASN A 72 -10.71 -3.10 3.53
C ASN A 72 -10.29 -1.85 4.30
N GLY A 73 -9.42 -0.99 3.74
CA GLY A 73 -8.94 0.23 4.38
C GLY A 73 -8.18 0.01 5.69
N VAL A 74 -7.41 -1.07 5.81
CA VAL A 74 -6.80 -1.47 7.09
C VAL A 74 -5.47 -0.77 7.39
N ALA A 75 -4.83 -0.15 6.40
CA ALA A 75 -3.50 0.44 6.53
C ALA A 75 -3.41 1.91 6.05
N LEU A 76 -4.53 2.64 6.05
CA LEU A 76 -4.65 4.02 5.56
C LEU A 76 -3.55 4.98 6.06
N ARG A 77 -3.26 4.97 7.37
CA ARG A 77 -2.24 5.85 7.97
C ARG A 77 -0.83 5.53 7.47
N ALA A 78 -0.53 4.26 7.25
CA ALA A 78 0.76 3.84 6.70
C ALA A 78 0.90 4.23 5.23
N TRP A 79 -0.17 4.14 4.42
CA TRP A 79 -0.16 4.61 3.03
C TRP A 79 0.08 6.12 2.93
N GLU A 80 -0.59 6.90 3.78
CA GLU A 80 -0.37 8.35 3.88
C GLU A 80 1.08 8.67 4.31
N ALA A 81 1.59 7.95 5.32
CA ALA A 81 2.95 8.14 5.81
C ALA A 81 4.01 7.78 4.75
N LEU A 82 3.75 6.80 3.89
CA LEU A 82 4.59 6.47 2.73
C LEU A 82 4.58 7.57 1.66
N GLY A 83 3.62 8.50 1.71
CA GLY A 83 3.61 9.71 0.87
C GLY A 83 2.71 9.63 -0.36
N PHE A 84 1.76 8.69 -0.42
CA PHE A 84 0.72 8.73 -1.45
C PHE A 84 -0.11 10.02 -1.32
N GLY A 85 -0.33 10.70 -2.44
CA GLY A 85 -1.15 11.90 -2.49
C GLY A 85 -2.65 11.64 -2.37
N PHE A 86 -3.09 10.43 -2.71
CA PHE A 86 -4.44 9.93 -2.45
C PHE A 86 -4.43 8.39 -2.41
N ILE A 87 -5.47 7.82 -1.80
CA ILE A 87 -5.65 6.37 -1.68
C ILE A 87 -7.08 6.04 -2.09
N GLU A 88 -7.22 5.15 -3.06
CA GLU A 88 -8.52 4.58 -3.45
C GLU A 88 -8.66 3.20 -2.80
N ILE A 89 -9.55 3.07 -1.81
CA ILE A 89 -9.82 1.80 -1.13
C ILE A 89 -10.83 0.94 -1.88
N GLY A 90 -10.99 -0.31 -1.43
CA GLY A 90 -11.92 -1.25 -2.04
C GLY A 90 -11.27 -2.08 -3.14
N THR A 91 -12.03 -2.70 -4.04
CA THR A 91 -13.47 -2.54 -4.21
C THR A 91 -14.27 -3.21 -3.09
N VAL A 92 -15.17 -2.45 -2.47
CA VAL A 92 -16.14 -2.98 -1.49
C VAL A 92 -17.43 -3.35 -2.19
N THR A 93 -18.16 -4.31 -1.63
CA THR A 93 -19.52 -4.64 -2.07
C THR A 93 -20.43 -4.65 -0.86
N ALA A 94 -21.75 -4.50 -1.07
CA ALA A 94 -22.72 -4.37 0.02
C ALA A 94 -22.70 -5.55 1.02
N LYS A 95 -22.28 -6.73 0.57
CA LYS A 95 -22.13 -7.94 1.39
C LYS A 95 -20.71 -8.48 1.24
N ARG A 96 -20.15 -9.05 2.30
CA ARG A 96 -18.82 -9.69 2.24
C ARG A 96 -18.83 -10.84 1.23
N GLN A 97 -17.80 -10.89 0.39
CA GLN A 97 -17.61 -11.95 -0.61
C GLN A 97 -16.22 -12.61 -0.44
N PRO A 98 -16.11 -13.94 -0.55
CA PRO A 98 -14.82 -14.65 -0.45
C PRO A 98 -13.92 -14.43 -1.68
N GLY A 99 -14.49 -13.99 -2.81
CA GLY A 99 -13.83 -13.91 -4.11
C GLY A 99 -13.60 -15.29 -4.75
N ASN A 100 -12.91 -15.33 -5.89
CA ASN A 100 -12.63 -16.56 -6.63
C ASN A 100 -11.72 -17.53 -5.84
N PRO A 101 -11.76 -18.85 -6.09
CA PRO A 101 -10.81 -19.79 -5.48
C PRO A 101 -9.34 -19.42 -5.75
N LYS A 102 -8.45 -19.77 -4.81
CA LYS A 102 -6.98 -19.56 -4.96
C LYS A 102 -6.35 -20.74 -5.73
N PRO A 103 -5.21 -20.54 -6.43
CA PRO A 103 -4.47 -19.29 -6.63
C PRO A 103 -5.12 -18.37 -7.66
N ARG A 104 -5.14 -17.06 -7.37
CA ARG A 104 -5.84 -16.05 -8.18
C ARG A 104 -5.05 -14.76 -8.40
N ILE A 105 -3.80 -14.74 -7.96
CA ILE A 105 -2.87 -13.63 -8.15
C ILE A 105 -1.55 -14.23 -8.58
N PHE A 106 -1.00 -13.75 -9.69
CA PHE A 106 0.22 -14.24 -10.30
C PHE A 106 1.15 -13.05 -10.62
N ARG A 107 2.45 -13.31 -10.68
CA ARG A 107 3.49 -12.35 -11.09
C ARG A 107 4.26 -12.98 -12.25
N LEU A 108 4.60 -12.17 -13.26
CA LEU A 108 5.35 -12.58 -14.46
C LEU A 108 6.83 -12.22 -14.33
#